data_AF-A0A413R9F7-F1
#
_entry.id   AF-A0A413R9F7-F1
#
_cell.length_a   1.000
_cell.length_b   1.000
_cell.length_c   1.000
_cell.angle_alpha   90.00
_cell.angle_beta   90.00
_cell.angle_gamma   90.00
#
_symmetry.space_group_name_H-M   'P 1'
#
loop_
_entity.id
_entity.type
_entity.pdbx_description
1 polymer ?
#
loop_
_entity_poly.entity_id
_entity_poly.type
_entity_poly.pdbx_seq_one_letter_code
_entity_poly.pdbx_strand_id
1 'polypeptide(L)'
;RLREWHYNKNSMLELVRSQKAELPMVAGAEELIMSASDIISSEINRRTKAETISGKYEEIMNTTLGLKTKKQLSIYVNRWI
;
A
#
# COMPACT_ATOMS: atom_id res chain seq x y z
N ARG A 1 29.86 23.22 8.67
CA ARG A 1 30.51 23.37 7.34
C ARG A 1 30.04 22.19 6.48
N LEU A 2 29.37 22.44 5.34
CA LEU A 2 28.71 21.40 4.53
C LEU A 2 29.72 20.38 3.97
N ARG A 3 29.50 19.09 4.24
CA ARG A 3 30.43 18.00 3.91
C ARG A 3 30.63 17.84 2.39
N GLU A 4 29.61 18.20 1.60
CA GLU A 4 29.60 18.08 0.14
C GLU A 4 30.55 19.06 -0.59
N TRP A 5 30.88 20.20 0.04
CA TRP A 5 31.81 21.19 -0.53
C TRP A 5 33.21 20.62 -0.79
N HIS A 6 33.67 19.74 0.10
CA HIS A 6 35.00 19.13 -0.01
C HIS A 6 35.08 18.06 -1.11
N TYR A 7 33.98 17.36 -1.38
CA TYR A 7 33.94 16.35 -2.43
C TYR A 7 33.87 16.97 -3.84
N ASN A 8 33.28 18.17 -3.97
CA ASN A 8 33.20 18.93 -5.24
C ASN A 8 34.43 19.83 -5.51
N LYS A 9 35.61 19.47 -5.00
CA LYS A 9 36.88 20.18 -5.25
C LYS A 9 36.80 21.71 -4.97
N ASN A 10 35.98 22.14 -4.02
CA ASN A 10 35.70 23.55 -3.71
C ASN A 10 35.11 24.38 -4.88
N SER A 11 34.45 23.74 -5.85
CA SER A 11 33.82 24.43 -6.98
C SER A 11 32.31 24.57 -6.77
N MET A 12 31.84 25.80 -6.56
CA MET A 12 30.41 26.14 -6.43
C MET A 12 29.59 25.72 -7.66
N LEU A 13 30.23 25.69 -8.84
CA LEU A 13 29.59 25.36 -10.12
C LEU A 13 29.11 23.91 -10.19
N GLU A 14 29.84 22.95 -9.62
CA GLU A 14 29.40 21.55 -9.64
C GLU A 14 28.24 21.29 -8.68
N LEU A 15 28.18 22.00 -7.55
CA LEU A 15 27.03 21.92 -6.64
C LEU A 15 25.75 22.41 -7.33
N VAL A 16 25.83 23.54 -8.03
CA VAL A 16 24.69 24.08 -8.80
C VAL A 16 24.29 23.16 -9.95
N ARG A 17 25.26 22.51 -10.62
CA ARG A 17 24.99 21.52 -11.67
C ARG A 17 24.29 20.28 -11.11
N SER A 18 24.71 19.77 -9.96
CA SER A 18 24.05 18.65 -9.29
C SER A 18 22.65 18.98 -8.79
N GLN A 19 22.42 20.22 -8.33
CA GLN A 19 21.08 20.69 -7.96
C GLN A 19 20.14 20.89 -9.17
N LYS A 20 20.71 21.23 -10.34
CA LYS A 20 19.98 21.35 -11.61
C LYS A 20 19.73 20.01 -12.30
N ALA A 21 20.43 18.94 -11.90
CA ALA A 21 20.16 17.62 -12.44
C ALA A 21 18.78 17.17 -11.97
N GLU A 22 17.90 16.83 -12.90
CA GLU A 22 16.61 16.22 -12.58
C GLU A 22 16.88 14.98 -11.71
N LEU A 23 16.37 15.02 -10.48
CA LEU A 23 16.50 13.89 -9.57
C LEU A 23 15.81 12.69 -10.23
N PRO A 24 16.44 11.50 -10.25
CA PRO A 24 15.76 10.31 -10.73
C PRO A 24 14.50 10.12 -9.91
N MET A 25 13.38 9.87 -10.61
CA MET A 25 12.07 9.67 -10.00
C MET A 25 12.20 8.61 -8.89
N VAL A 26 11.95 9.03 -7.65
CA VAL A 26 12.02 8.15 -6.48
C VAL A 26 10.88 7.14 -6.58
N ALA A 27 11.13 5.87 -6.27
CA ALA A 27 10.09 4.85 -6.24
C ALA A 27 8.95 5.27 -5.29
N GLY A 28 7.73 5.41 -5.81
CA GLY A 28 6.56 5.89 -5.08
C GLY A 28 6.27 7.40 -5.19
N ALA A 29 7.12 8.17 -5.88
CA ALA A 29 6.85 9.55 -6.29
C ALA A 29 6.43 9.65 -7.77
N GLU A 30 5.95 8.54 -8.33
CA GLU A 30 5.41 8.49 -9.69
C GLU A 30 4.19 9.40 -9.77
N GLU A 31 4.15 10.29 -10.76
CA GLU A 31 3.00 11.17 -10.99
C GLU A 31 1.84 10.31 -11.51
N LEU A 32 1.07 9.77 -10.57
CA LEU A 32 -0.13 9.00 -10.88
C LEU A 32 -1.24 9.99 -11.22
N ILE A 33 -1.41 10.29 -12.52
CA ILE A 33 -2.56 11.06 -13.00
C ILE A 33 -3.80 10.18 -12.85
N MET A 34 -4.38 10.21 -11.65
CA MET A 34 -5.62 9.51 -11.34
C MET A 34 -6.77 10.44 -11.65
N SER A 35 -7.70 10.00 -12.49
CA SER A 35 -8.90 10.79 -12.74
C SER A 35 -9.79 10.80 -11.50
N ALA A 36 -10.61 11.84 -11.32
CA ALA A 36 -11.57 11.89 -10.21
C ALA A 36 -12.48 10.65 -10.18
N SER A 37 -12.79 10.06 -11.34
CA SER A 37 -13.55 8.81 -11.46
C SER A 37 -12.81 7.59 -10.90
N ASP A 38 -11.49 7.52 -11.04
CA ASP A 38 -10.70 6.38 -10.54
C ASP A 38 -10.60 6.43 -9.01
N ILE A 39 -10.44 7.64 -8.44
CA ILE A 39 -10.49 7.87 -6.99
C ILE A 39 -11.84 7.39 -6.45
N ILE A 40 -12.94 7.90 -7.02
CA ILE A 40 -14.30 7.53 -6.61
C ILE A 40 -14.53 6.03 -6.76
N SER A 41 -14.06 5.41 -7.84
CA SER A 41 -14.19 3.97 -8.07
C SER A 41 -13.43 3.13 -7.06
N SER A 42 -12.29 3.62 -6.56
CA SER A 42 -11.51 2.97 -5.50
C SER A 42 -12.15 3.09 -4.12
N GLU A 43 -12.85 4.20 -3.86
CA GLU A 43 -13.55 4.47 -2.61
C GLU A 43 -14.93 3.82 -2.54
N ILE A 44 -15.56 3.56 -3.70
CA ILE A 44 -16.84 2.87 -3.77
C ILE A 44 -16.67 1.41 -3.32
N ASN A 45 -17.27 1.13 -2.15
CA ASN A 45 -17.39 -0.22 -1.64
C ASN A 45 -18.41 -1.01 -2.48
N ARG A 46 -17.94 -1.83 -3.42
CA ARG A 46 -18.78 -2.62 -4.34
C ARG A 46 -19.51 -3.79 -3.69
N ARG A 47 -19.43 -3.93 -2.36
CA ARG A 47 -20.07 -5.02 -1.62
C ARG A 47 -21.57 -4.86 -1.61
N THR A 48 -22.27 -5.91 -1.99
CA THR A 48 -23.71 -6.04 -1.76
C THR A 48 -24.00 -6.06 -0.25
N LYS A 49 -25.26 -5.81 0.13
CA LYS A 49 -25.69 -5.90 1.54
C LYS A 49 -25.39 -7.27 2.15
N ALA A 50 -25.57 -8.34 1.36
CA ALA A 50 -25.29 -9.71 1.76
C ALA A 50 -23.80 -9.93 2.05
N GLU A 51 -22.91 -9.49 1.15
CA GLU A 51 -21.45 -9.59 1.33
C GLU A 51 -20.96 -8.76 2.51
N THR A 52 -21.55 -7.59 2.73
CA THR A 52 -21.22 -6.73 3.87
C THR A 52 -21.57 -7.41 5.19
N ILE A 53 -22.75 -8.04 5.26
CA ILE A 53 -23.21 -8.78 6.44
C ILE A 53 -22.36 -10.04 6.66
N SER A 54 -22.09 -10.79 5.59
CA SER A 54 -21.22 -11.98 5.62
C SER A 54 -19.83 -11.65 6.16
N GLY A 55 -19.21 -10.57 5.65
CA GLY A 55 -17.88 -10.14 6.09
C GLY A 55 -17.81 -9.79 7.58
N LYS A 56 -18.86 -9.17 8.14
CA LYS A 56 -18.93 -8.89 9.59
C LYS A 56 -18.89 -10.17 10.42
N TYR A 57 -19.68 -11.17 10.03
CA TYR A 57 -19.70 -12.45 10.75
C TYR A 57 -18.38 -13.21 10.60
N GLU A 58 -17.79 -13.20 9.40
CA GLU A 58 -16.49 -13.79 9.15
C GLU A 58 -15.38 -13.15 9.99
N GLU A 59 -15.39 -11.82 10.12
CA GLU A 59 -14.44 -11.07 10.96
C GLU A 59 -14.61 -11.40 12.45
N ILE A 60 -15.83 -11.48 12.95
CA ILE A 60 -16.13 -11.86 14.34
C ILE A 60 -15.66 -13.29 14.62
N MET A 61 -15.95 -14.23 13.71
CA MET A 61 -15.46 -15.61 13.84
C MET A 61 -13.94 -15.64 13.82
N ASN A 62 -13.31 -14.79 13.00
CA ASN A 62 -11.86 -14.74 12.90
C ASN A 62 -11.18 -14.12 14.13
N THR A 63 -11.80 -13.16 14.80
CA THR A 63 -11.24 -12.55 16.00
C THR A 63 -11.51 -13.37 17.26
N THR A 64 -12.63 -14.09 17.31
CA THR A 64 -13.07 -14.83 18.49
C THR A 64 -12.53 -16.25 18.57
N LEU A 65 -12.37 -16.95 17.43
CA LEU A 65 -11.97 -18.35 17.42
C LEU A 65 -10.45 -18.53 17.49
N GLY A 66 -10.00 -19.44 18.34
CA GLY A 66 -8.60 -19.88 18.37
C GLY A 66 -8.19 -20.62 17.08
N LEU A 67 -6.91 -20.51 16.69
CA LEU A 67 -6.37 -21.10 15.47
C LEU A 67 -6.64 -22.60 15.31
N LYS A 68 -6.59 -23.36 16.41
CA LYS A 68 -6.89 -24.80 16.43
C LYS A 68 -8.32 -25.11 16.00
N THR A 69 -9.29 -24.32 16.50
CA THR A 69 -10.71 -24.46 16.20
C THR A 69 -11.01 -24.07 14.75
N LYS A 70 -10.41 -22.97 14.26
CA LYS A 70 -10.53 -22.55 12.86
C LYS A 70 -10.05 -23.63 11.89
N LYS A 71 -8.91 -24.27 12.18
CA LYS A 71 -8.35 -25.34 11.36
C LYS A 71 -9.24 -26.59 11.33
N GLN A 72 -9.89 -26.93 12.44
CA GLN A 72 -10.86 -28.03 12.46
C GLN A 72 -12.12 -27.70 11.64
N LEU A 73 -12.64 -26.48 11.77
CA LEU A 73 -13.80 -26.02 10.99
C LEU A 73 -13.51 -25.99 9.50
N SER A 74 -12.34 -25.51 9.07
CA SER A 74 -11.97 -25.50 7.65
C SER A 74 -11.82 -26.91 7.07
N ILE A 75 -11.27 -27.86 7.83
CA ILE A 75 -11.20 -29.27 7.43
C ILE A 75 -12.62 -29.85 7.31
N TYR A 76 -13.52 -29.54 8.24
CA TYR A 76 -14.90 -30.02 8.21
C TYR A 76 -15.66 -29.48 6.99
N VAL A 77 -15.63 -28.17 6.74
CA VAL A 77 -16.33 -27.55 5.61
C VAL A 77 -15.83 -28.10 4.26
N ASN A 78 -14.51 -28.23 4.07
CA ASN A 78 -13.92 -28.74 2.82
C ASN A 78 -14.03 -30.27 2.63
N ARG A 79 -14.58 -30.99 3.62
CA ARG A 79 -14.76 -32.45 3.58
C ARG A 79 -16.21 -32.84 3.28
N TRP A 80 -17.17 -31.98 3.65
CA TRP A 80 -18.61 -32.24 3.56
C TRP A 80 -19.31 -31.42 2.47
N ILE A 81 -18.60 -30.53 1.80
CA ILE A 81 -18.93 -29.96 0.48
C ILE A 81 -18.12 -30.73 -0.56
#